data_AF-A0A232ETQ8-F1
#
_entry.id   AF-A0A232ETQ8-F1
#
_cell.length_a   1.000
_cell.length_b   1.000
_cell.length_c   1.000
_cell.angle_alpha   90.00
_cell.angle_beta   90.00
_cell.angle_gamma   90.00
#
_symmetry.space_group_name_H-M   'P 1'
#
loop_
_entity.id
_entity.type
_entity.pdbx_description
1 polymer ?
#
loop_
_entity_poly.entity_id
_entity_poly.type
_entity_poly.pdbx_seq_one_letter_code
_entity_poly.pdbx_strand_id
1 'polypeptide(L)' 'MAAKSIICVALFCVAILSLVFVTFVEADCRWTVCHGISAGDGCGVLGPGYKLEKSQPCHYVFGKREYCCN' A
#
# COMPACT_ATOMS: atom_id res chain seq x y z
N MET A 1 -27.54 34.68 -12.38
CA MET A 1 -26.06 34.58 -12.30
C MET A 1 -25.57 33.78 -11.08
N ALA A 2 -26.26 33.80 -9.93
CA ALA A 2 -25.87 33.04 -8.73
C ALA A 2 -25.92 31.50 -8.88
N ALA A 3 -26.96 30.95 -9.54
CA ALA A 3 -27.13 29.50 -9.69
C ALA A 3 -25.97 28.81 -10.43
N LYS A 4 -25.39 29.49 -11.44
CA LYS A 4 -24.27 28.96 -12.23
C LYS A 4 -22.98 28.86 -11.39
N SER A 5 -22.80 29.78 -10.43
CA SER A 5 -21.68 29.79 -9.49
C SER A 5 -21.77 28.64 -8.49
N ILE A 6 -22.97 28.38 -7.95
CA ILE A 6 -23.21 27.32 -6.97
C ILE A 6 -22.95 25.93 -7.58
N ILE A 7 -23.39 25.73 -8.83
CA ILE A 7 -23.16 24.48 -9.56
C ILE A 7 -21.66 24.25 -9.79
N CYS A 8 -20.91 25.30 -10.17
CA CYS A 8 -19.46 25.19 -10.35
C CYS A 8 -18.74 24.79 -9.06
N VAL A 9 -19.11 25.38 -7.92
CA VAL A 9 -18.51 25.04 -6.62
C VAL A 9 -18.82 23.59 -6.24
N ALA A 10 -20.06 23.14 -6.43
CA ALA A 10 -20.45 21.76 -6.14
C ALA A 10 -19.66 20.75 -6.99
N LEU A 11 -19.52 21.00 -8.29
CA LEU A 11 -18.74 20.14 -9.19
C LEU A 11 -17.25 20.11 -8.80
N PHE A 12 -16.69 21.24 -8.39
CA PHE A 12 -15.30 21.32 -7.94
C PHE A 12 -15.09 20.51 -6.66
N CYS A 13 -16.01 20.60 -5.70
CA CYS A 13 -15.97 19.76 -4.49
C CYS A 13 -16.06 18.26 -4.81
N VAL A 14 -16.95 17.85 -5.72
CA VAL A 14 -17.06 16.45 -6.14
C VAL A 14 -15.78 15.96 -6.82
N ALA A 15 -15.16 16.79 -7.66
CA ALA A 15 -13.89 16.48 -8.30
C ALA A 15 -12.76 16.28 -7.28
N ILE A 16 -12.65 17.18 -6.28
CA ILE A 16 -11.65 17.05 -5.21
C ILE A 16 -11.90 15.78 -4.40
N LEU A 17 -13.15 15.52 -3.97
CA LEU A 17 -13.48 14.32 -3.21
C LEU A 17 -13.14 13.05 -3.99
N SER A 18 -13.45 13.02 -5.29
CA SER A 18 -13.13 11.88 -6.17
C SER A 18 -11.60 11.68 -6.29
N LEU A 19 -10.84 12.77 -6.41
CA LEU A 19 -9.39 12.71 -6.49
C LEU A 19 -8.77 12.17 -5.20
N VAL A 20 -9.29 12.62 -4.06
CA VAL A 20 -8.90 12.13 -2.72
C VAL A 20 -9.13 10.62 -2.65
N PHE A 21 -10.34 10.13 -2.97
CA PHE A 21 -10.63 8.68 -2.94
C PHE A 21 -9.71 7.83 -3.83
N VAL A 22 -9.26 8.35 -4.98
CA VAL A 22 -8.30 7.63 -5.86
C VAL A 22 -6.90 7.57 -5.25
N THR A 23 -6.48 8.60 -4.49
CA THR A 23 -5.15 8.61 -3.84
C THR A 23 -5.05 7.73 -2.60
N PHE A 24 -6.19 7.30 -2.02
CA PHE A 24 -6.24 6.44 -0.84
C PHE A 24 -6.28 4.94 -1.17
N VAL A 25 -5.84 4.52 -2.36
CA VAL A 25 -5.38 3.14 -2.53
C VAL A 25 -4.03 3.04 -1.82
N GLU A 26 -4.07 3.00 -0.48
CA GLU A 26 -2.92 2.63 0.33
C GLU A 26 -2.56 1.19 -0.04
N ALA A 27 -1.35 1.01 -0.56
CA ALA A 27 -0.81 -0.32 -0.75
C ALA A 27 -0.82 -1.02 0.61
N ASP A 28 -1.44 -2.20 0.68
CA ASP A 28 -1.48 -2.93 1.95
C ASP A 28 -0.07 -3.46 2.21
N CYS A 29 0.66 -2.78 3.09
CA CYS A 29 2.04 -3.06 3.38
C CYS A 29 2.21 -3.68 4.76
N ARG A 30 2.96 -4.78 4.83
CA ARG A 30 3.19 -5.50 6.08
C ARG A 30 4.51 -6.25 6.06
N TRP A 31 5.06 -6.47 7.25
CA TRP A 31 6.26 -7.29 7.41
C TRP A 31 5.91 -8.76 7.51
N THR A 32 6.66 -9.61 6.82
CA THR A 32 6.65 -11.05 7.03
C THR A 32 7.23 -11.38 8.40
N VAL A 33 6.89 -12.57 8.89
CA VAL A 33 7.62 -13.20 10.01
C VAL A 33 9.10 -13.38 9.65
N CYS A 34 9.97 -13.48 10.66
CA CYS A 34 11.35 -13.91 10.42
C CYS A 34 11.35 -15.30 9.80
N HIS A 35 12.03 -15.44 8.67
CA HIS A 35 12.24 -16.73 8.03
C HIS A 35 13.68 -16.85 7.54
N GLY A 36 14.09 -18.08 7.20
CA GLY A 36 15.46 -18.35 6.80
C GLY A 36 15.86 -17.61 5.52
N ILE A 37 17.10 -17.12 5.45
CA ILE A 37 17.64 -16.48 4.25
C ILE A 37 17.46 -17.32 2.97
N SER A 38 17.49 -18.65 3.09
CA SER A 38 17.33 -19.59 1.99
C SER A 38 15.88 -19.81 1.51
N ALA A 39 14.87 -19.29 2.23
CA ALA A 39 13.47 -19.63 1.99
C ALA A 39 12.80 -18.89 0.81
N GLY A 40 13.56 -18.15 -0.02
CA GLY A 40 13.00 -17.37 -1.14
C GLY A 40 12.29 -16.10 -0.69
N ASP A 41 11.43 -15.52 -1.53
CA ASP A 41 10.57 -14.37 -1.18
C ASP A 41 9.39 -14.84 -0.32
N GLY A 42 9.31 -14.36 0.91
CA GLY A 42 8.27 -14.66 1.87
C GLY A 42 6.97 -13.90 1.63
N CYS A 43 6.90 -12.93 0.70
CA CYS A 43 5.69 -12.17 0.42
C CYS A 43 4.53 -13.04 -0.07
N GLY A 44 4.82 -14.20 -0.67
CA GLY A 44 3.79 -15.16 -1.08
C GLY A 44 2.91 -15.70 0.07
N VAL A 45 3.39 -15.66 1.32
CA VAL A 45 2.60 -16.10 2.49
C VAL A 45 1.48 -15.12 2.84
N LEU A 46 1.56 -13.88 2.35
CA LEU A 46 0.57 -12.83 2.61
C LEU A 46 -0.61 -12.88 1.62
N GLY A 47 -0.45 -13.63 0.53
CA GLY A 47 -1.44 -13.79 -0.52
C GLY A 47 -0.93 -13.32 -1.89
N PRO A 48 -1.72 -13.54 -2.96
CA PRO A 48 -1.37 -13.08 -4.29
C PRO A 48 -1.34 -11.55 -4.37
N GLY A 49 -0.37 -11.02 -5.11
CA GLY A 49 -0.24 -9.59 -5.40
C GLY A 49 0.76 -8.84 -4.49
N TYR A 50 1.07 -9.37 -3.31
CA TYR A 50 2.13 -8.85 -2.45
C TYR A 50 3.50 -8.98 -3.13
N LYS A 51 4.24 -7.88 -3.17
CA LYS A 51 5.60 -7.81 -3.72
C LYS A 51 6.58 -7.33 -2.67
N LEU A 52 7.79 -7.88 -2.72
CA LEU A 52 8.91 -7.44 -1.89
C LEU A 52 9.29 -5.99 -2.21
N GLU A 53 9.26 -5.14 -1.19
CA GLU A 53 9.70 -3.75 -1.28
C GLU A 53 11.07 -3.56 -0.59
N LYS A 54 11.25 -4.16 0.59
CA LYS A 54 12.53 -4.14 1.32
C LYS A 54 12.71 -5.41 2.15
N SER A 55 13.97 -5.80 2.36
CA SER A 55 14.32 -6.89 3.28
C SER A 55 15.31 -6.38 4.32
N GLN A 56 15.24 -6.93 5.53
CA GLN A 56 16.21 -6.64 6.58
C GLN A 56 16.56 -7.90 7.36
N PRO A 57 17.80 -8.00 7.89
CA PRO A 57 18.16 -9.07 8.79
C PRO A 57 17.30 -9.00 10.06
N CYS A 58 17.05 -10.15 10.65
CA CYS A 58 16.37 -10.23 11.93
C CYS A 58 17.16 -11.10 12.93
N HIS A 59 16.78 -11.08 14.20
CA HIS A 59 17.62 -11.51 15.33
C HIS A 59 18.03 -13.00 15.32
N TYR A 60 17.48 -13.82 14.43
CA TYR A 60 17.93 -15.19 14.23
C TYR A 60 19.19 -15.20 13.36
N VAL A 61 20.20 -16.01 13.72
CA VAL A 61 21.56 -16.03 13.16
C VAL A 61 21.62 -16.07 11.62
N PHE A 62 20.55 -16.50 10.93
CA PHE A 62 20.40 -16.41 9.46
C PHE A 62 18.96 -16.07 9.03
N GLY A 63 18.28 -15.23 9.79
CA GLY A 63 16.90 -14.81 9.54
C GLY A 63 16.82 -13.50 8.76
N LYS A 64 15.87 -13.42 7.82
CA LYS A 64 15.42 -12.17 7.19
C LYS A 64 13.93 -11.98 7.42
N ARG A 65 13.50 -10.73 7.41
CA ARG A 65 12.09 -10.34 7.30
C ARG A 65 11.94 -9.41 6.12
N GLU A 66 10.81 -9.51 5.44
CA GLU A 66 10.52 -8.82 4.19
C GLU A 66 9.32 -7.91 4.39
N TYR A 67 9.41 -6.69 3.89
CA TYR A 67 8.31 -5.75 3.86
C TYR A 67 7.67 -5.87 2.49
N CYS A 68 6.41 -6.27 2.49
CA CYS A 68 5.68 -6.61 1.29
C CYS A 68 4.50 -5.68 1.16
N CYS A 69 4.24 -5.19 -0.06
CA CYS A 69 3.14 -4.30 -0.36
C CYS A 69 2.30 -4.88 -1.52
N ASN A 70 0.98 -4.73 -1.45
CA ASN A 70 0.02 -5.11 -2.50
C ASN A 70 -0.73 -3.90 -3.04
#